data_AF-A0AAD8IKP6-F1
#
_entry.id   AF-A0AAD8IKP6-F1
#
_cell.length_a   1.000
_cell.length_b   1.000
_cell.length_c   1.000
_cell.angle_alpha   90.00
_cell.angle_beta   90.00
_cell.angle_gamma   90.00
#
_symmetry.space_group_name_H-M   'P 1'
#
loop_
_entity.id
_entity.type
_entity.pdbx_description
1 polymer ?
#
loop_
_entity_poly.entity_id
_entity_poly.type
_entity_poly.pdbx_seq_one_letter_code
_entity_poly.pdbx_strand_id
1 'polypeptide(L)'
;MKKSKVLCLHGGTSSAAHFKEQLQIWPSNVLEEMDLVFLDGPFLIDNIKVPTFRWYDTQDATKLDSTFNQSIAYIEETMAKLGPFDGVLGFSQGACIAAALPGMQAQH
;
A
#
# COMPACT_ATOMS: atom_id res chain seq x y z
N MET A 1 9.90 -11.65 21.30
CA MET A 1 8.61 -10.93 21.24
C MET A 1 7.96 -11.25 19.90
N LYS A 2 6.64 -11.11 19.74
CA LYS A 2 6.00 -11.27 18.42
C LYS A 2 6.40 -10.07 17.55
N LYS A 3 6.89 -10.29 16.33
CA LYS A 3 7.15 -9.21 15.37
C LYS A 3 5.84 -8.54 14.96
N SER A 4 5.85 -7.23 14.81
CA SER A 4 4.69 -6.49 14.30
C SER A 4 4.55 -6.74 12.80
N LYS A 5 3.42 -7.28 12.37
CA LYS A 5 3.12 -7.50 10.95
C LYS A 5 2.53 -6.23 10.34
N VAL A 6 3.20 -5.64 9.36
CA VAL A 6 2.83 -4.35 8.79
C VAL A 6 2.60 -4.48 7.29
N LEU A 7 1.45 -3.99 6.81
CA LEU A 7 1.16 -3.89 5.39
C LEU A 7 1.79 -2.59 4.84
N CYS A 8 2.61 -2.69 3.80
CA CYS A 8 3.38 -1.59 3.23
C CYS A 8 2.84 -1.18 1.86
N LEU A 9 2.42 0.08 1.73
CA LEU A 9 1.80 0.66 0.53
C LEU A 9 2.72 1.71 -0.10
N HIS A 10 3.21 1.46 -1.32
CA HIS A 10 4.14 2.34 -2.03
C HIS A 10 3.49 3.67 -2.52
N GLY A 11 4.29 4.61 -2.99
CA GLY A 11 3.80 5.88 -3.57
C GLY A 11 3.22 5.73 -5.00
N GLY A 12 2.61 6.78 -5.54
CA GLY A 12 2.11 6.73 -6.93
C GLY A 12 3.27 6.55 -7.93
N THR A 13 3.01 5.82 -9.03
CA THR A 13 4.02 5.54 -10.07
C THR A 13 5.27 4.86 -9.51
N SER A 14 5.06 3.85 -8.67
CA SER A 14 6.13 3.09 -8.00
C SER A 14 5.76 1.61 -7.92
N SER A 15 6.48 0.83 -7.12
CA SER A 15 6.20 -0.59 -6.89
C SER A 15 6.53 -1.00 -5.46
N ALA A 16 6.00 -2.14 -5.04
CA ALA A 16 6.33 -2.83 -3.80
C ALA A 16 7.84 -3.04 -3.67
N ALA A 17 8.49 -3.47 -4.75
CA ALA A 17 9.94 -3.70 -4.80
C ALA A 17 10.72 -2.40 -4.55
N HIS A 18 10.35 -1.31 -5.23
CA HIS A 18 10.99 -0.01 -5.03
C HIS A 18 10.79 0.48 -3.59
N PHE A 19 9.59 0.34 -3.02
CA PHE A 19 9.34 0.79 -1.65
C PHE A 19 10.12 -0.04 -0.62
N LYS A 20 10.31 -1.34 -0.87
CA LYS A 20 11.16 -2.19 -0.04
C LYS A 20 12.62 -1.72 -0.02
N GLU A 21 13.14 -1.30 -1.18
CA GLU A 21 14.48 -0.70 -1.29
C GLU A 21 14.57 0.63 -0.51
N GLN A 22 13.56 1.49 -0.63
CA GLN A 22 13.50 2.76 0.11
C GLN A 22 13.53 2.56 1.63
N LEU A 23 12.87 1.51 2.15
CA LEU A 23 12.89 1.21 3.60
C LEU A 23 14.23 0.64 4.09
N GLN A 24 15.17 0.28 3.22
CA GLN A 24 16.51 -0.16 3.65
C GLN A 24 17.34 0.97 4.29
N ILE A 25 16.88 2.22 4.23
CA ILE A 25 17.48 3.32 4.99
C ILE A 25 17.27 3.17 6.51
N TRP A 26 16.29 2.38 6.94
CA TRP A 26 16.05 2.13 8.35
C TRP A 26 17.09 1.17 8.93
N PRO A 27 17.47 1.32 10.22
CA PRO A 27 18.39 0.41 10.89
C PRO A 27 17.92 -1.05 10.81
N SER A 28 18.85 -1.98 10.62
CA SER A 28 18.51 -3.41 10.47
C SER A 28 17.76 -3.96 11.69
N ASN A 29 18.11 -3.53 12.90
CA ASN A 29 17.43 -3.93 14.12
C ASN A 29 15.96 -3.46 14.18
N VAL A 30 15.59 -2.39 13.47
CA VAL A 30 14.17 -1.98 13.34
C VAL A 30 13.46 -2.89 12.36
N LEU A 31 14.07 -3.13 11.19
CA LEU A 31 13.49 -3.98 10.14
C LEU A 31 13.33 -5.44 10.61
N GLU A 32 14.28 -5.95 11.39
CA GLU A 32 14.27 -7.31 11.94
C GLU A 32 13.14 -7.54 12.96
N GLU A 33 12.64 -6.48 13.62
CA GLU A 33 11.51 -6.56 14.56
C GLU A 33 10.14 -6.49 13.86
N MET A 34 10.13 -6.29 12.54
CA MET A 34 8.91 -6.17 11.73
C MET A 34 8.76 -7.34 10.75
N ASP A 35 7.51 -7.73 10.49
CA ASP A 35 7.13 -8.59 9.35
C ASP A 35 6.45 -7.72 8.30
N LEU A 36 7.25 -7.21 7.35
CA LEU A 36 6.81 -6.23 6.34
C LEU A 36 6.26 -6.95 5.09
N VAL A 37 4.99 -6.71 4.78
CA VAL A 37 4.33 -7.23 3.57
C VAL A 37 4.11 -6.09 2.59
N PHE A 38 4.81 -6.11 1.46
CA PHE A 38 4.72 -5.05 0.45
C PHE A 38 3.71 -5.41 -0.63
N LEU A 39 2.84 -4.46 -0.98
CA LEU A 39 1.77 -4.66 -1.94
C LEU A 39 1.93 -3.71 -3.13
N ASP A 40 1.85 -4.24 -4.35
CA ASP A 40 1.70 -3.43 -5.56
C ASP A 40 0.26 -2.92 -5.67
N GLY A 41 0.12 -1.65 -6.07
CA GLY A 41 -1.18 -1.05 -6.39
C GLY A 41 -1.88 -1.81 -7.53
N PRO A 42 -3.23 -1.83 -7.56
CA PRO A 42 -3.96 -2.68 -8.50
C PRO A 42 -3.95 -2.16 -9.94
N PHE A 43 -3.51 -0.92 -10.18
CA PHE A 43 -3.50 -0.31 -11.50
C PHE A 43 -2.07 -0.21 -12.04
N LEU A 44 -1.73 -1.07 -13.00
CA LEU A 44 -0.49 -0.97 -13.76
C LEU A 44 -0.46 0.33 -14.56
N ILE A 45 0.71 0.96 -14.62
CA ILE A 45 0.98 2.10 -15.48
C ILE A 45 1.76 1.60 -16.69
N ASP A 46 1.09 1.60 -17.84
CA ASP A 46 1.66 1.20 -19.11
C ASP A 46 2.74 2.21 -19.59
N ASN A 47 3.66 1.74 -20.43
CA ASN A 47 4.73 2.52 -21.07
C ASN A 47 5.90 2.96 -20.19
N ILE A 48 6.17 2.26 -19.09
CA ILE A 48 7.42 2.41 -18.32
C ILE A 48 8.31 1.19 -18.55
N LYS A 49 9.64 1.39 -18.67
CA LYS A 49 10.63 0.30 -18.86
C LYS A 49 10.60 -0.74 -17.73
N VAL A 50 10.05 -0.37 -16.58
CA VAL A 50 9.88 -1.19 -15.39
C VAL A 50 8.39 -1.17 -14.99
N PRO A 51 7.80 -2.30 -14.58
CA PRO A 51 6.43 -2.31 -14.08
C PRO A 51 6.27 -1.38 -12.88
N THR A 52 5.32 -0.46 -12.96
CA THR A 52 4.96 0.45 -11.87
C THR A 52 3.45 0.56 -11.78
N PHE A 53 2.98 0.92 -10.60
CA PHE A 53 1.59 0.86 -10.23
C PHE A 53 1.15 2.16 -9.56
N ARG A 54 -0.16 2.34 -9.49
CA ARG A 54 -0.82 3.39 -8.71
C ARG A 54 -2.01 2.81 -7.95
N TRP A 55 -2.41 3.54 -6.93
CA TRP A 55 -3.56 3.20 -6.08
C TRP A 55 -4.86 3.83 -6.59
N TYR A 56 -4.80 5.02 -7.17
CA TYR A 56 -5.98 5.67 -7.74
C TYR A 56 -5.57 6.62 -8.85
N ASP A 57 -6.52 6.94 -9.71
CA ASP A 57 -6.30 7.87 -10.81
C ASP A 57 -6.29 9.31 -10.28
N THR A 58 -5.14 9.99 -10.43
CA THR A 58 -4.97 11.41 -10.09
C THR A 58 -5.00 12.31 -11.32
N GLN A 59 -5.05 11.73 -12.52
CA GLN A 59 -5.04 12.47 -13.79
C GLN A 59 -6.46 12.65 -14.33
N ASP A 60 -7.30 11.63 -14.17
CA ASP A 60 -8.70 11.63 -14.57
C ASP A 60 -9.61 11.71 -13.35
N ALA A 61 -10.07 12.93 -13.03
CA ALA A 61 -10.94 13.19 -11.88
C ALA A 61 -12.26 12.40 -11.94
N THR A 62 -12.72 11.98 -13.12
CA THR A 62 -13.95 11.18 -13.25
C THR A 62 -13.75 9.73 -12.78
N LYS A 63 -12.49 9.27 -12.72
CA LYS A 63 -12.13 7.91 -12.28
C LYS A 63 -11.62 7.86 -10.85
N LEU A 64 -11.27 9.00 -10.26
CA LEU A 64 -10.65 9.10 -8.93
C LEU A 64 -11.43 8.27 -7.89
N ASP A 65 -12.70 8.58 -7.67
CA ASP A 65 -13.52 7.92 -6.64
C ASP A 65 -13.64 6.41 -6.87
N SER A 66 -13.90 6.00 -8.12
CA SER A 66 -14.07 4.58 -8.47
C SER A 66 -12.77 3.77 -8.27
N THR A 67 -11.63 4.32 -8.70
CA THR A 67 -10.32 3.65 -8.56
C THR A 67 -9.83 3.66 -7.12
N PHE A 68 -10.13 4.72 -6.36
CA PHE A 68 -9.85 4.79 -4.93
C PHE A 68 -10.60 3.69 -4.16
N ASN A 69 -11.91 3.56 -4.39
CA ASN A 69 -12.72 2.52 -3.74
C ASN A 69 -12.30 1.09 -4.14
N GLN A 70 -11.92 0.88 -5.40
CA GLN A 70 -11.37 -0.40 -5.86
C GLN A 70 -10.08 -0.76 -5.11
N SER A 71 -9.19 0.20 -4.86
CA SER A 71 -7.98 -0.04 -4.08
C SER A 71 -8.24 -0.31 -2.60
N ILE A 72 -9.23 0.36 -1.99
CA ILE A 72 -9.65 0.04 -0.62
C ILE A 72 -10.12 -1.42 -0.55
N ALA A 73 -11.03 -1.83 -1.43
CA ALA A 73 -11.54 -3.21 -1.46
C ALA A 73 -10.43 -4.25 -1.69
N TYR A 74 -9.49 -3.95 -2.59
CA TYR A 74 -8.32 -4.81 -2.85
C TYR A 74 -7.42 -4.96 -1.62
N ILE A 75 -7.20 -3.87 -0.88
CA ILE A 75 -6.42 -3.90 0.36
C ILE A 75 -7.16 -4.68 1.44
N GLU A 76 -8.47 -4.46 1.62
CA GLU A 76 -9.28 -5.19 2.59
C GLU A 76 -9.29 -6.70 2.32
N GLU A 77 -9.44 -7.10 1.06
CA GLU A 77 -9.34 -8.51 0.65
C GLU A 77 -7.95 -9.09 0.98
N THR A 78 -6.89 -8.31 0.73
CA THR A 78 -5.51 -8.70 1.10
C THR A 78 -5.34 -8.83 2.61
N MET A 79 -5.91 -7.91 3.39
CA MET A 79 -5.89 -7.94 4.85
C MET A 79 -6.65 -9.15 5.40
N ALA A 80 -7.79 -9.51 4.80
CA ALA A 80 -8.53 -10.71 5.19
C ALA A 80 -7.77 -12.01 4.88
N LYS A 81 -7.08 -12.07 3.73
CA LYS A 81 -6.34 -13.27 3.29
C LYS A 81 -5.02 -13.47 4.03
N LEU A 82 -4.27 -12.39 4.26
CA LEU A 82 -2.89 -12.44 4.76
C LEU A 82 -2.76 -11.97 6.21
N GLY A 83 -3.84 -11.44 6.80
CA GLY A 83 -3.85 -10.93 8.16
C GLY A 83 -3.80 -12.02 9.24
N PRO A 84 -3.91 -11.62 10.53
CA PRO A 84 -4.11 -10.25 10.98
C PRO A 84 -2.85 -9.39 10.79
N PHE A 85 -3.06 -8.11 10.44
CA PHE A 85 -2.01 -7.09 10.40
C PHE A 85 -2.06 -6.25 11.68
N ASP A 86 -0.89 -5.92 12.22
CA ASP A 86 -0.75 -5.07 13.40
C ASP A 86 -0.67 -3.57 13.03
N GLY A 87 -0.48 -3.24 11.75
CA GLY A 87 -0.51 -1.86 11.26
C GLY A 87 -0.38 -1.74 9.74
N VAL A 88 -0.50 -0.50 9.25
CA VAL A 88 -0.32 -0.13 7.84
C VAL A 88 0.70 1.00 7.76
N LEU A 89 1.67 0.86 6.85
CA LEU A 89 2.67 1.87 6.52
C LEU A 89 2.47 2.30 5.07
N GLY A 90 2.25 3.59 4.84
CA GLY A 90 2.07 4.13 3.50
C GLY A 90 3.03 5.27 3.19
N PHE A 91 3.42 5.39 1.92
CA PHE A 91 4.20 6.53 1.41
C PHE A 91 3.44 7.28 0.32
N SER A 92 3.46 8.62 0.34
CA SER A 92 2.80 9.49 -0.66
C SER A 92 1.36 9.03 -0.97
N GLN A 93 1.05 8.59 -2.19
CA GLN A 93 -0.27 8.06 -2.55
C GLN A 93 -0.71 6.87 -1.66
N GLY A 94 0.21 5.96 -1.33
CA GLY A 94 -0.04 4.86 -0.40
C GLY A 94 -0.31 5.33 1.03
N ALA A 95 0.25 6.48 1.44
CA ALA A 95 -0.07 7.11 2.73
C ALA A 95 -1.51 7.65 2.75
N CYS A 96 -1.95 8.27 1.66
CA CYS A 96 -3.32 8.76 1.52
C CYS A 96 -4.35 7.63 1.65
N ILE A 97 -4.12 6.49 0.97
CA ILE A 97 -4.99 5.32 1.15
C ILE A 97 -4.89 4.75 2.57
N ALA A 98 -3.68 4.59 3.11
CA ALA A 98 -3.51 4.04 4.47
C ALA A 98 -4.29 4.85 5.52
N ALA A 99 -4.30 6.18 5.38
CA ALA A 99 -5.04 7.08 6.27
C ALA A 99 -6.57 6.97 6.12
N ALA A 100 -7.09 6.55 4.96
CA ALA A 100 -8.52 6.41 4.72
C ALA A 100 -9.08 5.08 5.25
N LEU A 101 -8.27 4.02 5.32
CA LEU A 101 -8.70 2.67 5.71
C LEU A 101 -9.54 2.64 7.01
N PRO A 102 -9.12 3.26 8.14
CA PRO A 102 -9.90 3.17 9.38
C PRO A 102 -11.27 3.84 9.28
N GLY A 103 -11.38 4.93 8.52
CA GLY A 103 -12.63 5.65 8.33
C GLY A 103 -13.63 4.88 7.45
N MET A 104 -13.11 4.17 6.43
CA MET A 104 -13.91 3.33 5.54
C MET A 104 -14.38 2.04 6.24
N GLN A 105 -13.54 1.46 7.09
CA GLN A 105 -13.90 0.27 7.88
C GLN A 105 -15.03 0.51 8.89
N ALA A 106 -15.21 1.75 9.36
CA ALA A 106 -16.27 2.11 10.31
C ALA A 106 -17.66 2.26 9.66
N GLN A 107 -17.77 2.15 8.33
CA GLN A 107 -19.02 2.30 7.57
C GLN A 107 -19.66 0.97 7.16
N HIS A 108 -19.08 -0.15 7.60
CA HIS A 108 -19.62 -1.51 7.46
C HIS A 108 -20.15 -2.03 8.81
#